data_AF-A0A4S8MET7-F1
#
_entry.id   AF-A0A4S8MET7-F1
#
_cell.length_a   1.000
_cell.length_b   1.000
_cell.length_c   1.000
_cell.angle_alpha   90.00
_cell.angle_beta   90.00
_cell.angle_gamma   90.00
#
_symmetry.space_group_name_H-M   'P 1'
#
loop_
_entity.id
_entity.type
_entity.pdbx_description
1 polymer ?
#
loop_
_entity_poly.entity_id
_entity_poly.type
_entity_poly.pdbx_seq_one_letter_code
_entity_poly.pdbx_strand_id
1 'polypeptide(L)'
;MALTYLLDELNYNSVAEFFFSYLQPIPRGSGNTVVSPRHRSSLKLFLQGQANIKPVNIVERMFDHRYSYPSPNCVDKAAQRDSAYSPSLSPNTIRYSRCSLSSWAVQKVGDRVYRDVEKLIYKNHHSSDSDVPSIQACLLASANDRTKAKGARTVTKEDLLGFKLMDRVSFFKNQARLAWYLTECMAHPRKKSALVERKRRPPHLAQIAAISSFVMARNQYANGFLAMQLGIWHFACHSHIDVTRIYCHMAGIVHKTTSARALAR
;
A
#
# COMPACT_ATOMS: atom_id res chain seq x y z
N MET A 1 19.97 22.06 -31.93
CA MET A 1 19.65 23.45 -31.53
C MET A 1 19.27 23.57 -30.06
N ALA A 2 18.22 22.91 -29.54
CA ALA A 2 17.87 23.07 -28.11
C ALA A 2 18.87 22.41 -27.14
N LEU A 3 19.40 21.22 -27.46
CA LEU A 3 20.41 20.55 -26.65
C LEU A 3 21.77 21.28 -26.67
N THR A 4 22.20 21.75 -27.85
CA THR A 4 23.43 22.53 -28.00
C THR A 4 23.35 23.82 -27.19
N TYR A 5 22.22 24.53 -27.23
CA TYR A 5 22.01 25.71 -26.37
C TYR A 5 22.13 25.38 -24.87
N LEU A 6 21.51 24.28 -24.40
CA LEU A 6 21.58 23.87 -23.00
C LEU A 6 23.01 23.53 -22.54
N LEU A 7 23.78 22.84 -23.39
CA LEU A 7 25.12 22.37 -23.05
C LEU A 7 26.17 23.45 -23.26
N ASP A 8 26.11 24.14 -24.40
CA ASP A 8 27.17 25.03 -24.88
C ASP A 8 26.98 26.48 -24.41
N GLU A 9 25.74 26.96 -24.29
CA GLU A 9 25.47 28.35 -23.87
C GLU A 9 25.10 28.46 -22.39
N LEU A 10 24.27 27.54 -21.89
CA LEU A 10 23.86 27.51 -20.49
C LEU A 10 24.83 26.73 -19.57
N ASN A 11 25.89 26.14 -20.13
CA ASN A 11 26.96 25.44 -19.41
C ASN A 11 26.49 24.32 -18.46
N TYR A 12 25.38 23.64 -18.78
CA TYR A 12 25.01 22.42 -18.07
C TYR A 12 25.84 21.25 -18.59
N ASN A 13 26.35 20.38 -17.70
CA ASN A 13 27.12 19.21 -18.11
C ASN A 13 26.23 18.14 -18.78
N SER A 14 24.92 18.18 -18.51
CA SER A 14 23.96 17.28 -19.12
C SER A 14 22.53 17.82 -19.03
N VAL A 15 21.63 17.27 -19.86
CA VAL A 15 20.19 17.50 -19.74
C VAL A 15 19.64 17.03 -18.38
N ALA A 16 20.25 16.01 -17.78
CA ALA A 16 19.84 15.51 -16.47
C ALA A 16 20.11 16.52 -15.35
N GLU A 17 21.27 17.19 -15.41
CA GLU A 17 21.63 18.25 -14.47
C GLU A 17 20.69 19.45 -14.60
N PHE A 18 20.42 19.89 -15.83
CA PHE A 18 19.40 20.91 -16.08
C PHE A 18 18.04 20.53 -15.49
N PHE A 19 17.58 19.30 -15.74
CA PHE A 19 16.28 18.84 -15.25
C PHE A 19 16.24 18.75 -13.71
N PHE A 20 17.35 18.36 -13.09
CA PHE A 20 17.50 18.35 -11.64
C PHE A 20 17.39 19.77 -11.04
N SER A 21 18.10 20.75 -11.61
CA SER A 21 17.99 22.16 -11.20
C SER A 21 16.59 22.72 -11.45
N TYR A 22 15.96 22.39 -12.58
CA TYR A 22 14.59 22.82 -12.90
C TYR A 22 13.55 22.30 -11.90
N LEU A 23 13.76 21.11 -11.32
CA LEU A 23 12.85 20.51 -10.34
C LEU A 23 13.19 20.85 -8.88
N GLN A 24 14.17 21.73 -8.63
CA GLN A 24 14.59 22.07 -7.28
C GLN A 24 13.42 22.65 -6.46
N PRO A 25 13.19 22.18 -5.22
CA PRO A 25 12.10 22.69 -4.39
C PRO A 25 12.21 24.19 -4.15
N ILE A 26 11.15 24.92 -4.48
CA ILE A 26 11.04 26.35 -4.21
C ILE A 26 10.58 26.54 -2.75
N PRO A 27 11.38 27.17 -1.87
CA PRO A 27 11.00 27.38 -0.47
C PRO A 27 9.70 28.16 -0.32
N ARG A 28 8.90 27.84 0.70
CA ARG A 28 7.70 28.61 1.01
C ARG A 28 8.10 30.02 1.44
N GLY A 29 7.49 31.04 0.83
CA GLY A 29 7.79 32.44 1.13
C GLY A 29 8.96 33.04 0.36
N SER A 30 9.60 32.30 -0.57
CA SER A 30 10.60 32.89 -1.47
C SER A 30 9.93 33.96 -2.35
N GLY A 31 10.39 35.20 -2.25
CA GLY A 31 9.99 36.30 -3.14
C GLY A 31 10.44 36.07 -4.58
N ASN A 32 10.01 36.97 -5.49
CA ASN A 32 10.35 36.91 -6.93
C ASN A 32 11.86 37.10 -7.23
N THR A 33 12.68 37.40 -6.23
CA THR A 33 14.12 37.65 -6.36
C THR A 33 14.96 36.38 -6.48
N VAL A 34 14.49 35.25 -5.93
CA VAL A 34 15.24 33.97 -5.95
C VAL A 34 14.87 33.11 -7.14
N VAL A 35 13.62 33.19 -7.60
CA VAL A 35 13.10 32.38 -8.70
C VAL A 35 12.28 33.24 -9.64
N SER A 36 12.64 33.23 -10.93
CA SER A 36 11.89 33.93 -11.97
C SER A 36 10.39 33.52 -11.96
N PRO A 37 9.46 34.49 -12.05
CA PRO A 37 8.02 34.21 -12.14
C PRO A 37 7.67 33.24 -13.29
N ARG A 38 8.44 33.29 -14.38
CA ARG A 38 8.26 32.41 -15.54
C ARG A 38 8.65 30.97 -15.20
N HIS A 39 9.76 30.76 -14.49
CA HIS A 39 10.18 29.43 -14.06
C HIS A 39 9.15 28.83 -13.10
N ARG A 40 8.72 29.59 -12.08
CA ARG A 40 7.71 29.14 -11.12
C ARG A 40 6.38 28.75 -11.79
N SER A 41 5.92 29.58 -12.73
CA SER A 41 4.69 29.32 -13.49
C SER A 41 4.82 28.05 -14.33
N SER A 42 5.95 27.90 -15.04
CA SER A 42 6.24 26.70 -15.85
C SER A 42 6.27 25.43 -15.00
N LEU A 43 7.01 25.44 -13.88
CA LEU A 43 7.13 24.29 -12.99
C LEU A 43 5.78 23.91 -12.36
N LYS A 44 4.98 24.91 -11.97
CA LYS A 44 3.62 24.70 -11.47
C LYS A 44 2.75 24.00 -12.51
N LEU A 45 2.71 24.51 -13.74
CA LEU A 45 1.93 23.91 -14.83
C LEU A 45 2.34 22.45 -15.08
N PHE A 46 3.66 22.19 -15.08
CA PHE A 46 4.21 20.85 -15.29
C PHE A 46 3.81 19.88 -14.17
N LEU A 47 4.11 20.22 -12.90
CA LEU A 47 3.87 19.33 -11.76
C LEU A 47 2.38 19.15 -11.42
N GLN A 48 1.54 20.11 -11.78
CA GLN A 48 0.07 20.02 -11.63
C GLN A 48 -0.61 19.33 -12.83
N GLY A 49 0.16 18.87 -13.82
CA GLY A 49 -0.37 18.14 -14.98
C GLY A 49 -1.18 19.01 -15.96
N GLN A 50 -1.00 20.33 -15.91
CA GLN A 50 -1.62 21.30 -16.81
C GLN A 50 -0.81 21.51 -18.09
N ALA A 51 0.45 21.07 -18.12
CA ALA A 51 1.28 21.04 -19.32
C ALA A 51 0.88 19.87 -20.25
N ASN A 52 1.11 20.05 -21.56
CA ASN A 52 0.85 19.02 -22.58
C ASN A 52 1.62 17.72 -22.31
N ILE A 53 2.88 17.83 -21.86
CA ILE A 53 3.68 16.69 -21.42
C ILE A 53 3.59 16.59 -19.91
N LYS A 54 3.10 15.44 -19.41
CA LYS A 54 2.97 15.18 -17.97
C LYS A 54 4.25 14.51 -17.44
N PRO A 55 4.55 14.63 -16.14
CA PRO A 55 5.70 13.96 -15.53
C PRO A 55 5.76 12.45 -15.81
N VAL A 56 4.60 11.78 -15.79
CA VAL A 56 4.51 10.34 -16.06
C VAL A 56 5.00 9.98 -17.47
N ASN A 57 4.77 10.82 -18.47
CA ASN A 57 5.23 10.54 -19.84
C ASN A 57 6.75 10.57 -19.96
N ILE A 58 7.43 11.40 -19.15
CA ILE A 58 8.90 11.40 -19.09
C ILE A 58 9.39 10.12 -18.43
N VAL A 59 8.77 9.72 -17.32
CA VAL A 59 9.12 8.48 -16.62
C VAL A 59 8.90 7.26 -17.51
N GLU A 60 7.77 7.18 -18.22
CA GLU A 60 7.49 6.11 -19.20
C GLU A 60 8.56 6.06 -20.29
N ARG A 61 8.91 7.21 -20.89
CA ARG A 61 9.99 7.26 -21.89
C ARG A 61 11.34 6.82 -21.33
N MET A 62 11.67 7.21 -20.10
CA MET A 62 12.88 6.72 -19.42
C MET A 62 12.82 5.22 -19.19
N PHE A 63 11.66 4.70 -18.77
CA PHE A 63 11.46 3.30 -18.46
C PHE A 63 11.56 2.44 -19.73
N ASP A 64 10.87 2.80 -20.80
CA ASP A 64 10.77 1.99 -22.03
C ASP A 64 11.99 2.13 -22.94
N HIS A 65 12.89 3.08 -22.67
CA HIS A 65 14.06 3.31 -23.51
C HIS A 65 14.95 2.07 -23.65
N ARG A 66 15.49 1.80 -24.85
CA ARG A 66 16.43 0.67 -25.06
C ARG A 66 17.70 0.73 -24.19
N TYR A 67 18.13 1.94 -23.82
CA TYR A 67 19.32 2.18 -22.99
C TYR A 67 19.03 2.20 -21.48
N SER A 68 17.76 2.09 -21.07
CA SER A 68 17.40 2.13 -19.65
C SER A 68 17.62 0.80 -18.94
N TYR A 69 17.93 -0.27 -19.68
CA TYR A 69 18.08 -1.63 -19.16
C TYR A 69 19.40 -2.27 -19.61
N PRO A 70 19.98 -3.22 -18.84
CA PRO A 70 21.25 -3.85 -19.21
C PRO A 70 21.22 -4.47 -20.61
N SER A 71 22.13 -3.98 -21.45
CA SER A 71 22.41 -4.50 -22.79
C SER A 71 22.88 -5.96 -22.71
N PRO A 72 22.63 -6.78 -23.75
CA PRO A 72 23.20 -8.12 -23.83
C PRO A 72 24.72 -8.18 -23.64
N ASN A 73 25.44 -7.13 -24.03
CA ASN A 73 26.92 -7.07 -24.00
C ASN A 73 27.47 -6.54 -22.66
N CYS A 74 26.63 -6.36 -21.64
CA CYS A 74 27.07 -5.92 -20.31
C CYS A 74 27.74 -7.07 -19.56
N VAL A 75 28.93 -6.84 -18.99
CA VAL A 75 29.70 -7.84 -18.22
C VAL A 75 28.91 -8.35 -17.01
N ASP A 76 28.31 -7.45 -16.22
CA ASP A 76 27.56 -7.78 -14.99
C ASP A 76 26.04 -7.84 -15.19
N LYS A 77 25.61 -8.29 -16.37
CA LYS A 77 24.21 -8.25 -16.78
C LYS A 77 23.25 -8.89 -15.76
N ALA A 78 23.59 -10.06 -15.21
CA ALA A 78 22.73 -10.77 -14.27
C ALA A 78 22.52 -9.93 -12.99
N ALA A 79 23.61 -9.54 -12.33
CA ALA A 79 23.57 -8.73 -11.12
C ALA A 79 22.82 -7.40 -11.31
N GLN A 80 23.02 -6.74 -12.46
CA GLN A 80 22.33 -5.49 -12.78
C GLN A 80 20.83 -5.69 -13.00
N ARG A 81 20.41 -6.83 -13.53
CA ARG A 81 18.99 -7.17 -13.70
C ARG A 81 18.34 -7.56 -12.37
N ASP A 82 19.07 -8.29 -11.53
CA ASP A 82 18.60 -8.72 -10.20
C ASP A 82 18.43 -7.53 -9.24
N SER A 83 19.09 -6.41 -9.50
CA SER A 83 18.87 -5.16 -8.77
C SER A 83 17.49 -4.52 -9.01
N ALA A 84 16.78 -4.89 -10.08
CA ALA A 84 15.46 -4.36 -10.38
C ALA A 84 14.41 -4.87 -9.40
N TYR A 85 13.46 -4.01 -9.03
CA TYR A 85 12.42 -4.32 -8.03
C TYR A 85 12.98 -4.66 -6.63
N SER A 86 14.22 -4.26 -6.34
CA SER A 86 14.84 -4.51 -5.05
C SER A 86 14.19 -3.66 -3.95
N PRO A 87 13.70 -4.27 -2.86
CA PRO A 87 13.09 -3.54 -1.75
C PRO A 87 14.12 -2.88 -0.83
N SER A 88 15.40 -3.29 -0.90
CA SER A 88 16.44 -2.91 0.06
C SER A 88 17.57 -2.06 -0.54
N LEU A 89 17.88 -2.23 -1.83
CA LEU A 89 18.93 -1.45 -2.49
C LEU A 89 18.50 -0.01 -2.72
N SER A 90 19.36 0.95 -2.41
CA SER A 90 19.10 2.35 -2.72
C SER A 90 18.94 2.54 -4.23
N PRO A 91 17.83 3.13 -4.72
CA PRO A 91 17.65 3.36 -6.15
C PRO A 91 18.76 4.21 -6.79
N ASN A 92 19.40 5.08 -6.00
CA ASN A 92 20.47 5.97 -6.48
C ASN A 92 21.78 5.23 -6.79
N THR A 93 21.98 4.02 -6.26
CA THR A 93 23.18 3.22 -6.53
C THR A 93 23.01 2.27 -7.71
N ILE A 94 21.78 2.15 -8.24
CA ILE A 94 21.47 1.27 -9.36
C ILE A 94 21.77 2.00 -10.68
N ARG A 95 22.67 1.43 -11.48
CA ARG A 95 23.19 2.04 -12.71
C ARG A 95 22.13 2.31 -13.79
N TYR A 96 21.22 1.37 -13.99
CA TYR A 96 20.27 1.39 -15.10
C TYR A 96 18.95 2.02 -14.66
N SER A 97 18.47 3.03 -15.40
CA SER A 97 17.30 3.81 -15.01
C SER A 97 16.03 2.97 -14.87
N ARG A 98 15.80 1.96 -15.72
CA ARG A 98 14.65 1.04 -15.56
C ARG A 98 14.74 0.26 -14.26
N CYS A 99 15.91 -0.30 -13.93
CA CYS A 99 16.12 -1.04 -12.69
C CYS A 99 15.95 -0.13 -11.47
N SER A 100 16.56 1.07 -11.52
CA SER A 100 16.48 2.09 -10.47
C SER A 100 15.04 2.55 -10.23
N LEU A 101 14.32 2.92 -11.29
CA LEU A 101 12.92 3.35 -11.23
C LEU A 101 12.00 2.24 -10.72
N SER A 102 12.21 0.99 -11.13
CA SER A 102 11.46 -0.17 -10.61
C SER A 102 11.66 -0.33 -9.10
N SER A 103 12.90 -0.28 -8.61
CA SER A 103 13.21 -0.42 -7.18
C SER A 103 12.67 0.77 -6.37
N TRP A 104 12.79 1.99 -6.90
CA TRP A 104 12.16 3.18 -6.31
C TRP A 104 10.64 3.02 -6.20
N ALA A 105 9.98 2.54 -7.26
CA ALA A 105 8.54 2.32 -7.25
C ALA A 105 8.12 1.27 -6.22
N VAL A 106 8.84 0.14 -6.14
CA VAL A 106 8.59 -0.90 -5.12
C VAL A 106 8.70 -0.35 -3.71
N GLN A 107 9.74 0.43 -3.41
CA GLN A 107 9.94 1.03 -2.09
C GLN A 107 8.82 2.01 -1.76
N LYS A 108 8.44 2.89 -2.69
CA LYS A 108 7.33 3.84 -2.48
C LYS A 108 5.98 3.15 -2.30
N VAL A 109 5.71 2.10 -3.08
CA VAL A 109 4.50 1.29 -2.95
C VAL A 109 4.49 0.55 -1.62
N GLY A 110 5.61 -0.08 -1.23
CA GLY A 110 5.78 -0.77 0.04
C GLY A 110 5.53 0.15 1.24
N ASP A 111 6.19 1.31 1.27
CA ASP A 111 5.99 2.34 2.31
C ASP A 111 4.53 2.77 2.40
N ARG A 112 3.87 2.94 1.24
CA ARG A 112 2.47 3.36 1.20
C ARG A 112 1.54 2.28 1.74
N VAL A 113 1.73 1.03 1.34
CA VAL A 113 0.95 -0.12 1.85
C VAL A 113 1.15 -0.27 3.35
N TYR A 114 2.39 -0.15 3.85
CA TYR A 114 2.69 -0.18 5.27
C TYR A 114 1.86 0.86 6.04
N ARG A 115 1.86 2.12 5.58
CA ARG A 115 1.07 3.19 6.22
C ARG A 115 -0.42 2.99 6.07
N ASP A 116 -0.89 2.45 4.95
CA ASP A 116 -2.31 2.23 4.74
C ASP A 116 -2.83 1.11 5.65
N VAL A 117 -2.10 0.01 5.83
CA VAL A 117 -2.43 -1.04 6.81
C VAL A 117 -2.39 -0.51 8.25
N GLU A 118 -1.43 0.35 8.58
CA GLU A 118 -1.33 0.98 9.90
C GLU A 118 -2.55 1.84 10.23
N LYS A 119 -3.02 2.63 9.25
CA LYS A 119 -4.22 3.46 9.40
C LYS A 119 -5.46 2.63 9.70
N LEU A 120 -5.58 1.43 9.11
CA LEU A 120 -6.71 0.53 9.38
C LEU A 120 -6.77 0.09 10.84
N ILE A 121 -5.65 0.11 11.57
CA ILE A 121 -5.57 -0.27 12.98
C ILE A 121 -6.02 0.90 13.87
N TYR A 122 -5.41 2.09 13.66
CA TYR A 122 -5.45 3.17 14.63
C TYR A 122 -6.41 4.32 14.32
N LYS A 123 -6.92 4.44 13.09
CA LYS A 123 -7.96 5.43 12.82
C LYS A 123 -9.31 4.89 13.26
N ASN A 124 -9.94 5.59 14.21
CA ASN A 124 -11.38 5.49 14.38
C ASN A 124 -12.01 6.03 13.10
N HIS A 125 -12.47 5.13 12.24
CA HIS A 125 -13.23 5.46 11.04
C HIS A 125 -14.66 5.88 11.44
N HIS A 126 -14.78 6.88 12.31
CA HIS A 126 -16.01 7.67 12.44
C HIS A 126 -16.05 8.61 11.24
N SER A 127 -16.37 8.08 10.06
CA SER A 127 -16.58 8.92 8.90
C SER A 127 -17.87 9.72 9.12
N SER A 128 -17.75 11.04 8.99
CA SER A 128 -18.88 11.93 8.71
C SER A 128 -19.50 11.68 7.32
N ASP A 129 -18.86 10.86 6.48
CA ASP A 129 -19.43 10.28 5.26
C ASP A 129 -20.33 9.10 5.67
N SER A 130 -21.63 9.20 5.37
CA SER A 130 -22.66 8.22 5.75
C SER A 130 -22.52 6.85 5.09
N ASP A 131 -21.71 6.72 4.04
CA ASP A 131 -21.77 5.57 3.13
C ASP A 131 -20.68 4.51 3.36
N VAL A 132 -19.69 4.77 4.24
CA VAL A 132 -18.65 3.79 4.56
C VAL A 132 -18.92 3.15 5.91
N PRO A 133 -19.05 1.81 5.99
CA PRO A 133 -19.26 1.13 7.26
C PRO A 133 -18.12 1.40 8.25
N SER A 134 -18.46 1.90 9.44
CA SER A 134 -17.49 2.07 10.52
C SER A 134 -17.18 0.70 11.13
N ILE A 135 -16.00 0.16 10.82
CA ILE A 135 -15.54 -1.13 11.36
C ILE A 135 -14.34 -0.88 12.26
N GLN A 136 -14.43 -1.37 13.50
CA GLN A 136 -13.40 -1.17 14.51
C GLN A 136 -12.38 -2.32 14.48
N ALA A 137 -11.11 -1.98 14.27
CA ALA A 137 -10.03 -2.95 14.18
C ALA A 137 -9.44 -3.32 15.55
N CYS A 138 -9.40 -2.38 16.50
CA CYS A 138 -8.85 -2.57 17.84
C CYS A 138 -9.96 -2.93 18.84
N LEU A 139 -10.32 -4.22 18.91
CA LEU A 139 -11.29 -4.70 19.88
C LEU A 139 -10.62 -5.56 20.95
N LEU A 140 -10.83 -5.23 22.21
CA LEU A 140 -10.44 -6.07 23.35
C LEU A 140 -11.43 -7.22 23.48
N ALA A 141 -10.97 -8.43 23.74
CA ALA A 141 -11.87 -9.55 24.03
C ALA A 141 -12.24 -9.69 25.51
N SER A 142 -11.63 -8.90 26.39
CA SER A 142 -11.97 -8.83 27.80
C SER A 142 -11.90 -7.39 28.28
N ALA A 143 -12.81 -7.00 29.19
CA ALA A 143 -12.78 -5.72 29.89
C ALA A 143 -12.03 -5.78 31.22
N ASN A 144 -11.06 -6.69 31.39
CA ASN A 144 -10.20 -6.64 32.58
C ASN A 144 -9.57 -5.24 32.68
N ASP A 145 -9.88 -4.52 33.77
CA ASP A 145 -9.50 -3.12 33.96
C ASP A 145 -7.97 -2.91 33.94
N ARG A 146 -7.19 -3.94 34.30
CA ARG A 146 -5.72 -3.94 34.23
C ARG A 146 -5.16 -3.85 32.81
N THR A 147 -5.96 -4.15 31.78
CA THR A 147 -5.56 -4.21 30.36
C THR A 147 -6.25 -3.17 29.49
N LYS A 148 -6.97 -2.21 30.08
CA LYS A 148 -7.54 -1.08 29.32
C LYS A 148 -6.43 -0.19 28.80
N ALA A 149 -5.94 -0.50 27.61
CA ALA A 149 -5.26 0.49 26.81
C ALA A 149 -6.24 1.66 26.57
N LYS A 150 -5.78 2.88 26.84
CA LYS A 150 -6.59 4.10 26.79
C LYS A 150 -7.27 4.19 25.41
N GLY A 151 -8.60 4.11 25.38
CA GLY A 151 -9.40 4.20 24.15
C GLY A 151 -9.75 2.88 23.45
N ALA A 152 -9.32 1.72 23.98
CA ALA A 152 -9.68 0.41 23.40
C ALA A 152 -11.07 -0.06 23.85
N ARG A 153 -11.94 -0.38 22.88
CA ARG A 153 -13.32 -0.86 23.12
C ARG A 153 -13.32 -2.37 23.28
N THR A 154 -14.17 -2.91 24.15
CA THR A 154 -14.39 -4.36 24.23
C THR A 154 -15.35 -4.81 23.13
N VAL A 155 -15.13 -6.00 22.56
CA VAL A 155 -16.08 -6.65 21.64
C VAL A 155 -17.46 -6.72 22.28
N THR A 156 -18.47 -6.22 21.57
CA THR A 156 -19.89 -6.31 21.96
C THR A 156 -20.63 -7.34 21.11
N LYS A 157 -21.80 -7.76 21.58
CA LYS A 157 -22.68 -8.68 20.82
C LYS A 157 -23.11 -8.06 19.50
N GLU A 158 -23.34 -6.76 19.48
CA GLU A 158 -23.68 -5.99 18.28
C GLU A 158 -22.55 -6.01 17.25
N ASP A 159 -21.29 -5.94 17.70
CA ASP A 159 -20.12 -6.03 16.79
C ASP A 159 -20.04 -7.42 16.11
N LEU A 160 -20.43 -8.47 16.83
CA LEU A 160 -20.45 -9.85 16.31
C LEU A 160 -21.63 -10.08 15.36
N LEU A 161 -22.84 -9.69 15.77
CA LEU A 161 -24.06 -9.89 14.98
C LEU A 161 -24.15 -8.93 13.78
N GLY A 162 -23.52 -7.76 13.85
CA GLY A 162 -23.41 -6.79 12.77
C GLY A 162 -22.37 -7.14 11.71
N PHE A 163 -21.70 -8.29 11.82
CA PHE A 163 -20.70 -8.70 10.84
C PHE A 163 -21.33 -8.94 9.46
N LYS A 164 -20.88 -8.16 8.47
CA LYS A 164 -21.22 -8.33 7.05
C LYS A 164 -19.96 -8.27 6.22
N LEU A 165 -19.79 -9.26 5.36
CA LEU A 165 -18.61 -9.37 4.49
C LEU A 165 -18.53 -8.22 3.48
N MET A 166 -19.65 -7.85 2.88
CA MET A 166 -19.71 -6.79 1.87
C MET A 166 -19.30 -5.43 2.44
N ASP A 167 -19.57 -5.19 3.72
CA ASP A 167 -19.11 -3.98 4.41
C ASP A 167 -17.58 -3.90 4.43
N ARG A 168 -16.89 -5.04 4.62
CA ARG A 168 -15.42 -5.12 4.60
C ARG A 168 -14.87 -4.93 3.19
N VAL A 169 -15.57 -5.41 2.17
CA VAL A 169 -15.21 -5.14 0.77
C VAL A 169 -15.24 -3.65 0.50
N SER A 170 -16.36 -2.98 0.79
CA SER A 170 -16.52 -1.54 0.58
C SER A 170 -15.52 -0.74 1.42
N PHE A 171 -15.34 -1.13 2.68
CA PHE A 171 -14.40 -0.49 3.59
C PHE A 171 -12.96 -0.58 3.08
N PHE A 172 -12.44 -1.77 2.73
CA PHE A 172 -11.07 -1.91 2.26
C PHE A 172 -10.84 -1.28 0.89
N LYS A 173 -11.82 -1.33 -0.02
CA LYS A 173 -11.76 -0.61 -1.30
C LYS A 173 -11.62 0.89 -1.09
N ASN A 174 -12.22 1.45 -0.06
CA ASN A 174 -12.17 2.90 0.19
C ASN A 174 -10.95 3.31 1.02
N GLN A 175 -10.68 2.61 2.12
CA GLN A 175 -9.67 3.00 3.11
C GLN A 175 -8.27 2.47 2.80
N ALA A 176 -8.16 1.35 2.08
CA ALA A 176 -6.89 0.69 1.75
C ALA A 176 -6.79 0.32 0.26
N ARG A 177 -7.11 1.27 -0.62
CA ARG A 177 -7.13 1.12 -2.10
C ARG A 177 -5.92 0.37 -2.66
N LEU A 178 -4.71 0.74 -2.22
CA LEU A 178 -3.49 0.14 -2.73
C LEU A 178 -3.32 -1.32 -2.27
N ALA A 179 -3.58 -1.61 -0.99
CA ALA A 179 -3.53 -2.98 -0.48
C ALA A 179 -4.63 -3.86 -1.13
N TRP A 180 -5.82 -3.29 -1.35
CA TRP A 180 -6.89 -3.94 -2.11
C TRP A 180 -6.44 -4.29 -3.52
N TYR A 181 -5.88 -3.33 -4.25
CA TYR A 181 -5.38 -3.55 -5.62
C TYR A 181 -4.28 -4.63 -5.67
N LEU A 182 -3.30 -4.59 -4.77
CA LEU A 182 -2.23 -5.60 -4.75
C LEU A 182 -2.77 -7.01 -4.46
N THR A 183 -3.68 -7.13 -3.50
CA THR A 183 -4.34 -8.42 -3.23
C THR A 183 -5.25 -8.85 -4.37
N GLU A 184 -5.82 -7.91 -5.13
CA GLU A 184 -6.59 -8.19 -6.35
C GLU A 184 -5.71 -8.82 -7.42
N CYS A 185 -4.52 -8.25 -7.65
CA CYS A 185 -3.53 -8.78 -8.58
C CYS A 185 -3.10 -10.20 -8.24
N MET A 186 -3.04 -10.55 -6.94
CA MET A 186 -2.66 -11.89 -6.48
C MET A 186 -3.82 -12.89 -6.47
N ALA A 187 -5.04 -12.45 -6.16
CA ALA A 187 -6.19 -13.32 -5.96
C ALA A 187 -6.99 -13.60 -7.25
N HIS A 188 -6.96 -12.70 -8.23
CA HIS A 188 -7.74 -12.87 -9.46
C HIS A 188 -6.93 -13.58 -10.55
N PRO A 189 -7.31 -14.81 -10.94
CA PRO A 189 -6.72 -15.43 -12.11
C PRO A 189 -7.09 -14.65 -13.37
N ARG A 190 -6.11 -14.46 -14.25
CA ARG A 190 -6.28 -13.81 -15.54
C ARG A 190 -6.11 -14.82 -16.66
N LYS A 191 -6.99 -14.81 -17.65
CA LYS A 191 -6.86 -15.58 -18.90
C LYS A 191 -6.89 -14.60 -20.06
N LYS A 192 -5.81 -14.54 -20.85
CA LYS A 192 -5.63 -13.55 -21.93
C LYS A 192 -5.90 -12.11 -21.46
N SER A 193 -5.35 -11.74 -20.31
CA SER A 193 -5.54 -10.43 -19.66
C SER A 193 -6.97 -10.11 -19.17
N ALA A 194 -7.96 -10.97 -19.43
CA ALA A 194 -9.29 -10.85 -18.86
C ALA A 194 -9.38 -11.51 -17.48
N LEU A 195 -10.11 -10.88 -16.56
CA LEU A 195 -10.39 -11.44 -15.24
C LEU A 195 -11.31 -12.65 -15.37
N VAL A 196 -10.93 -13.76 -14.74
CA VAL A 196 -11.76 -14.97 -14.70
C VAL A 196 -12.61 -14.93 -13.43
N GLU A 197 -13.93 -14.89 -13.61
CA GLU A 197 -14.86 -14.96 -12.49
C GLU A 197 -14.85 -16.35 -11.84
N ARG A 198 -14.73 -16.39 -10.51
CA ARG A 198 -14.74 -17.63 -9.72
C ARG A 198 -15.95 -17.67 -8.81
N LYS A 199 -17.01 -18.36 -9.23
CA LYS A 199 -18.26 -18.52 -8.44
C LYS A 199 -18.04 -19.24 -7.10
N ARG A 200 -17.23 -20.31 -7.08
CA ARG A 200 -17.01 -21.15 -5.87
C ARG A 200 -15.96 -20.61 -4.91
N ARG A 201 -15.06 -19.75 -5.38
CA ARG A 201 -14.00 -19.13 -4.58
C ARG A 201 -13.90 -17.65 -4.94
N PRO A 202 -14.88 -16.84 -4.49
CA PRO A 202 -14.89 -15.42 -4.78
C PRO A 202 -13.58 -14.76 -4.34
N PRO A 203 -12.85 -14.06 -5.22
CA PRO A 203 -11.53 -13.50 -4.89
C PRO A 203 -11.56 -12.50 -3.74
N HIS A 204 -12.65 -11.75 -3.59
CA HIS A 204 -12.81 -10.76 -2.52
C HIS A 204 -12.74 -11.38 -1.11
N LEU A 205 -13.11 -12.65 -0.94
CA LEU A 205 -12.92 -13.37 0.32
C LEU A 205 -11.44 -13.53 0.66
N ALA A 206 -10.62 -13.93 -0.32
CA ALA A 206 -9.19 -14.08 -0.15
C ALA A 206 -8.52 -12.72 0.12
N GLN A 207 -8.97 -11.66 -0.56
CA GLN A 207 -8.49 -10.29 -0.33
C GLN A 207 -8.80 -9.81 1.09
N ILE A 208 -10.06 -9.98 1.56
CA ILE A 208 -10.46 -9.63 2.92
C ILE A 208 -9.63 -10.42 3.93
N ALA A 209 -9.48 -11.73 3.75
CA ALA A 209 -8.71 -12.57 4.64
C ALA A 209 -7.25 -12.13 4.71
N ALA A 210 -6.59 -11.90 3.57
CA ALA A 210 -5.21 -11.45 3.51
C ALA A 210 -5.00 -10.09 4.20
N ILE A 211 -5.82 -9.09 3.85
CA ILE A 211 -5.73 -7.75 4.47
C ILE A 211 -6.00 -7.84 5.97
N SER A 212 -7.02 -8.60 6.38
CA SER A 212 -7.34 -8.80 7.81
C SER A 212 -6.19 -9.46 8.56
N SER A 213 -5.51 -10.44 7.97
CA SER A 213 -4.34 -11.07 8.58
C SER A 213 -3.15 -10.12 8.68
N PHE A 214 -2.89 -9.27 7.68
CA PHE A 214 -1.85 -8.24 7.78
C PHE A 214 -2.16 -7.20 8.86
N VAL A 215 -3.43 -6.81 9.01
CA VAL A 215 -3.87 -5.94 10.12
C VAL A 215 -3.66 -6.65 11.45
N MET A 216 -4.09 -7.91 11.58
CA MET A 216 -3.98 -8.66 12.83
C MET A 216 -2.51 -8.93 13.22
N ALA A 217 -1.64 -9.24 12.27
CA ALA A 217 -0.21 -9.44 12.54
C ALA A 217 0.46 -8.19 13.14
N ARG A 218 -0.11 -7.01 12.90
CA ARG A 218 0.36 -5.72 13.43
C ARG A 218 -0.47 -5.20 14.59
N ASN A 219 -1.57 -5.86 14.93
CA ASN A 219 -2.51 -5.43 15.94
C ASN A 219 -2.49 -6.42 17.11
N GLN A 220 -2.15 -5.93 18.31
CA GLN A 220 -2.14 -6.73 19.53
C GLN A 220 -3.56 -7.08 20.04
N TYR A 221 -4.60 -6.46 19.48
CA TYR A 221 -6.00 -6.67 19.86
C TYR A 221 -6.72 -7.63 18.92
N ALA A 222 -7.92 -8.06 19.32
CA ALA A 222 -8.76 -8.84 18.43
C ALA A 222 -9.18 -8.00 17.23
N ASN A 223 -8.98 -8.55 16.04
CA ASN A 223 -9.31 -7.87 14.79
C ASN A 223 -10.79 -8.10 14.43
N GLY A 224 -11.58 -7.01 14.47
CA GLY A 224 -13.00 -6.97 14.08
C GLY A 224 -13.27 -7.10 12.57
N PHE A 225 -12.23 -7.17 11.73
CA PHE A 225 -12.39 -7.36 10.29
C PHE A 225 -12.74 -8.78 9.88
N LEU A 226 -12.13 -9.80 10.49
CA LEU A 226 -12.44 -11.21 10.17
C LEU A 226 -12.01 -12.20 11.27
N ALA A 227 -10.85 -11.97 11.89
CA ALA A 227 -10.22 -12.95 12.76
C ALA A 227 -11.07 -13.32 13.99
N MET A 228 -11.81 -12.36 14.57
CA MET A 228 -12.74 -12.65 15.67
C MET A 228 -13.86 -13.59 15.21
N GLN A 229 -14.48 -13.32 14.06
CA GLN A 229 -15.58 -14.13 13.53
C GLN A 229 -15.13 -15.56 13.22
N LEU A 230 -13.96 -15.73 12.62
CA LEU A 230 -13.40 -17.05 12.36
C LEU A 230 -13.02 -17.78 13.65
N GLY A 231 -12.46 -17.08 14.64
CA GLY A 231 -12.15 -17.67 15.95
C GLY A 231 -13.41 -18.21 16.65
N ILE A 232 -14.50 -17.44 16.63
CA ILE A 232 -15.81 -17.86 17.17
C ILE A 232 -16.34 -19.09 16.41
N TRP A 233 -16.26 -19.09 15.09
CA TRP A 233 -16.69 -20.23 14.28
C TRP A 233 -15.91 -21.51 14.63
N HIS A 234 -14.58 -21.43 14.70
CA HIS A 234 -13.74 -22.57 15.10
C HIS A 234 -14.01 -23.05 16.53
N PHE A 235 -14.28 -22.12 17.45
CA PHE A 235 -14.67 -22.43 18.83
C PHE A 235 -15.99 -23.21 18.87
N ALA A 236 -17.02 -22.72 18.17
CA ALA A 236 -18.35 -23.33 18.12
C ALA A 236 -18.32 -24.71 17.44
N CYS A 237 -17.52 -24.88 16.39
CA CYS A 237 -17.36 -26.15 15.69
C CYS A 237 -16.45 -27.15 16.42
N HIS A 238 -15.92 -26.83 17.61
CA HIS A 238 -14.95 -27.67 18.32
C HIS A 238 -13.79 -28.11 17.42
N SER A 239 -13.30 -27.19 16.58
CA SER A 239 -12.18 -27.48 15.67
C SER A 239 -10.98 -28.03 16.42
N HIS A 240 -10.25 -28.95 15.78
CA HIS A 240 -9.06 -29.54 16.35
C HIS A 240 -8.07 -28.46 16.81
N ILE A 241 -7.45 -28.68 17.97
CA ILE A 241 -6.58 -27.67 18.60
C ILE A 241 -5.44 -27.25 17.67
N ASP A 242 -4.87 -28.18 16.91
CA ASP A 242 -3.77 -27.88 15.99
C ASP A 242 -4.20 -26.99 14.83
N VAL A 243 -5.41 -27.19 14.30
CA VAL A 243 -5.98 -26.30 13.27
C VAL A 243 -6.07 -24.88 13.84
N THR A 244 -6.64 -24.74 15.04
CA THR A 244 -6.78 -23.43 15.67
C THR A 244 -5.43 -22.77 15.97
N ARG A 245 -4.41 -23.56 16.38
CA ARG A 245 -3.05 -23.06 16.61
C ARG A 245 -2.41 -22.56 15.32
N ILE A 246 -2.45 -23.34 14.25
CA ILE A 246 -1.88 -22.97 12.94
C ILE A 246 -2.52 -21.67 12.45
N TYR A 247 -3.85 -21.59 12.43
CA TYR A 247 -4.55 -20.39 11.98
C TYR A 247 -4.31 -19.17 12.86
N CYS A 248 -4.12 -19.36 14.18
CA CYS A 248 -3.75 -18.28 15.09
C CYS A 248 -2.34 -17.75 14.76
N HIS A 249 -1.37 -18.63 14.50
CA HIS A 249 -0.02 -18.25 14.10
C HIS A 249 0.02 -17.54 12.74
N MET A 250 -0.91 -17.87 11.83
CA MET A 250 -1.08 -17.16 10.56
C MET A 250 -1.81 -15.81 10.69
N ALA A 251 -2.16 -15.38 11.91
CA ALA A 251 -3.01 -14.22 12.16
C ALA A 251 -4.36 -14.31 11.40
N GLY A 252 -4.85 -15.52 11.17
CA GLY A 252 -6.13 -15.78 10.50
C GLY A 252 -7.31 -15.78 11.47
N ILE A 253 -7.07 -16.18 12.72
CA ILE A 253 -8.09 -16.27 13.78
C ILE A 253 -7.54 -15.79 15.10
N VAL A 254 -8.42 -15.34 16.00
CA VAL A 254 -8.05 -15.06 17.39
C VAL A 254 -7.89 -16.35 18.20
N HIS A 255 -7.14 -16.29 19.29
CA HIS A 255 -6.92 -17.44 20.18
C HIS A 255 -8.24 -17.95 20.81
N LYS A 256 -8.31 -19.25 21.13
CA LYS A 256 -9.51 -19.91 21.68
C LYS A 256 -10.05 -19.22 22.93
N THR A 257 -9.17 -18.81 23.85
CA THR A 257 -9.56 -18.09 25.07
C THR A 257 -10.16 -16.71 24.79
N THR A 258 -9.69 -16.04 23.73
CA THR A 258 -10.21 -14.77 23.24
C THR A 258 -11.64 -14.95 22.72
N SER A 259 -11.88 -15.98 21.90
CA SER A 259 -13.23 -16.31 21.41
C SER A 259 -14.19 -16.69 22.53
N ALA A 260 -13.76 -17.54 23.47
CA ALA A 260 -14.59 -17.94 24.60
C ALA A 260 -15.02 -16.74 25.47
N ARG A 261 -14.09 -15.81 25.73
CA ARG A 261 -14.38 -14.58 26.50
C ARG A 261 -15.30 -13.61 25.76
N ALA A 262 -15.17 -13.52 24.43
CA ALA A 262 -16.07 -12.72 23.61
C ALA A 262 -17.50 -13.25 23.60
N LEU A 263 -17.69 -14.57 23.68
CA LEU A 263 -19.01 -15.23 23.72
C LEU A 263 -19.64 -15.29 25.12
N ALA A 264 -18.84 -15.18 26.18
CA ALA A 264 -19.34 -15.19 27.56
C ALA A 264 -20.01 -13.87 27.99
N ARG A 265 -20.23 -12.94 27.05
CA ARG A 265 -20.86 -11.62 27.25
C ARG A 265 -22.02 -11.47 26.28
#